data_AF-A0A1I1IM47-F1
#
_entry.id   AF-A0A1I1IM47-F1
#
_cell.length_a   1.000
_cell.length_b   1.000
_cell.length_c   1.000
_cell.angle_alpha   90.00
_cell.angle_beta   90.00
_cell.angle_gamma   90.00
#
_symmetry.space_group_name_H-M   'P 1'
#
loop_
_entity.id
_entity.type
_entity.pdbx_description
1 polymer ?
#
loop_
_entity_poly.entity_id
_entity_poly.type
_entity_poly.pdbx_seq_one_letter_code
_entity_poly.pdbx_strand_id
1 'polypeptide(L)'
;MGFLSKLFGGGNGESGMESAPAPLAGETGMPILRTAVRGGYDKRETLMMFDQLTTEKIMLEEALKAKDGGAPFRIPPEASIITPSRVKMGGFNEDDVNEYAEQLAAENASLRARLI
;
A
#
# COMPACT_ATOMS: atom_id res chain seq x y z
N MET A 1 -17.66 -17.37 23.99
CA MET A 1 -16.92 -18.63 23.75
C MET A 1 -16.98 -18.90 22.25
N GLY A 2 -15.94 -18.93 21.42
CA GLY A 2 -14.50 -18.71 21.50
C GLY A 2 -13.99 -19.03 20.09
N PHE A 3 -13.89 -18.02 19.21
CA PHE A 3 -13.45 -18.19 17.81
C PHE A 3 -11.97 -18.62 17.69
N LEU A 4 -11.21 -18.43 18.77
CA LEU A 4 -9.79 -18.79 18.88
C LEU A 4 -9.56 -20.30 18.99
N SER A 5 -10.57 -21.10 19.35
CA SER A 5 -10.43 -22.57 19.43
C SER A 5 -10.32 -23.25 18.06
N LYS A 6 -10.59 -22.53 16.96
CA LYS A 6 -10.57 -23.07 15.60
C LYS A 6 -9.28 -22.79 14.82
N LEU A 7 -8.38 -21.97 15.38
CA LEU A 7 -7.09 -21.65 14.75
C LEU A 7 -5.92 -22.49 15.30
N PHE A 8 -6.09 -23.14 16.46
CA PHE A 8 -5.04 -23.91 17.13
C PHE A 8 -5.41 -25.40 17.34
N GLY A 9 -6.23 -25.95 16.44
CA GLY A 9 -6.66 -27.35 16.46
C GLY A 9 -5.77 -28.27 15.64
N GLY A 10 -4.66 -28.71 16.25
CA GLY A 10 -4.11 -30.09 16.16
C GLY A 10 -3.64 -30.64 14.80
N GLY A 11 -2.37 -31.08 14.76
CA GLY A 11 -1.92 -32.04 13.74
C GLY A 11 -0.41 -32.15 13.59
N ASN A 12 0.20 -33.03 14.38
CA ASN A 12 1.59 -33.48 14.30
C ASN A 12 1.82 -34.29 13.02
N GLY A 13 2.88 -34.04 12.25
CA GLY A 13 3.24 -34.88 11.09
C GLY A 13 4.43 -34.38 10.26
N GLU A 14 5.42 -35.25 10.10
CA GLU A 14 6.70 -35.11 9.42
C GLU A 14 6.72 -34.58 7.97
N SER A 15 7.92 -34.14 7.59
CA SER A 15 8.59 -34.28 6.27
C SER A 15 8.31 -33.25 5.16
N GLY A 16 9.41 -32.77 4.57
CA GLY A 16 9.46 -32.11 3.27
C GLY A 16 9.74 -30.61 3.31
N MET A 17 11.01 -30.22 3.45
CA MET A 17 11.47 -28.90 2.99
C MET A 17 11.46 -28.91 1.45
N GLU A 18 10.30 -28.66 0.87
CA GLU A 18 10.18 -28.21 -0.51
C GLU A 18 9.79 -26.73 -0.46
N SER A 19 10.72 -25.87 -0.89
CA SER A 19 10.50 -24.44 -1.05
C SER A 19 9.33 -24.22 -2.01
N ALA A 20 8.14 -24.01 -1.48
CA ALA A 20 6.99 -23.63 -2.30
C ALA A 20 7.30 -22.29 -3.00
N PRO A 21 7.07 -22.18 -4.32
CA PRO A 21 7.16 -20.90 -5.00
C PRO A 21 6.14 -19.95 -4.36
N ALA A 22 6.58 -18.75 -4.01
CA ALA A 22 5.70 -17.70 -3.51
C ALA A 22 4.47 -17.57 -4.42
N PRO A 23 3.25 -17.56 -3.87
CA PRO A 23 2.05 -17.50 -4.70
C PRO A 23 2.10 -16.22 -5.52
N LEU A 24 2.08 -16.39 -6.85
CA LEU A 24 1.86 -15.31 -7.81
C LEU A 24 0.53 -14.66 -7.47
N ALA A 25 0.61 -13.42 -6.99
CA ALA A 25 -0.52 -12.58 -6.65
C ALA A 25 -1.40 -12.40 -7.89
N GLY A 26 -2.56 -13.07 -7.87
CA GLY A 26 -3.62 -12.85 -8.83
C GLY A 26 -4.32 -11.51 -8.55
N GLU A 27 -4.42 -10.73 -9.63
CA GLU A 27 -5.47 -9.77 -9.96
C GLU A 27 -5.57 -8.51 -9.07
N THR A 28 -5.30 -7.34 -9.69
CA THR A 28 -5.05 -6.02 -9.06
C THR A 28 -3.78 -5.96 -8.19
N GLY A 29 -2.64 -6.32 -8.79
CA GLY A 29 -1.36 -6.41 -8.09
C GLY A 29 -0.83 -5.04 -7.68
N MET A 30 -1.05 -4.65 -6.41
CA MET A 30 -0.18 -3.68 -5.77
C MET A 30 1.28 -4.13 -5.98
N PRO A 31 2.18 -3.26 -6.46
CA PRO A 31 3.57 -3.63 -6.68
C PRO A 31 4.15 -4.20 -5.39
N ILE A 32 4.77 -5.38 -5.50
CA ILE A 32 5.37 -6.06 -4.36
C ILE A 32 6.61 -5.26 -3.96
N LEU A 33 6.52 -4.51 -2.86
CA LEU A 33 7.65 -3.79 -2.29
C LEU A 33 8.71 -4.77 -1.81
N ARG A 34 9.81 -4.93 -2.56
CA ARG A 34 10.88 -5.83 -2.17
C ARG A 34 11.70 -5.19 -1.07
N THR A 35 12.16 -6.02 -0.14
CA THR A 35 13.11 -5.56 0.88
C THR A 35 14.54 -5.68 0.34
N ALA A 36 15.34 -4.64 0.55
CA ALA A 36 16.76 -4.65 0.23
C ALA A 36 17.56 -5.10 1.45
N VAL A 37 18.41 -6.12 1.27
CA VAL A 37 19.28 -6.64 2.35
C VAL A 37 20.30 -5.58 2.77
N ARG A 38 20.78 -4.77 1.81
CA ARG A 38 21.69 -3.64 2.02
C ARG A 38 21.12 -2.41 1.35
N GLY A 39 20.98 -1.32 2.11
CA GLY A 39 20.36 -0.09 1.61
C GLY A 39 18.83 -0.11 1.63
N GLY A 40 18.24 0.92 1.03
CA GLY A 40 16.80 1.09 0.86
C GLY A 40 16.21 2.24 1.67
N TYR A 41 14.93 2.51 1.44
CA TYR A 41 14.17 3.46 2.23
C TYR A 41 13.72 2.89 3.58
N ASP A 42 13.66 3.75 4.59
CA ASP A 42 13.13 3.37 5.89
C ASP A 42 11.70 2.86 5.74
N LYS A 43 11.44 1.68 6.30
CA LYS A 43 10.15 1.01 6.15
C LYS A 43 9.01 1.79 6.77
N ARG A 44 9.24 2.41 7.93
CA ARG A 44 8.20 3.13 8.66
C ARG A 44 7.84 4.41 7.91
N GLU A 45 8.83 5.16 7.48
CA GLU A 45 8.61 6.40 6.72
C GLU A 45 7.97 6.12 5.35
N THR A 46 8.39 5.05 4.68
CA THR A 46 7.76 4.57 3.44
C THR A 46 6.29 4.23 3.64
N LEU A 47 5.95 3.48 4.71
CA LEU A 47 4.56 3.14 5.00
C LEU A 47 3.73 4.38 5.38
N MET A 48 4.31 5.35 6.09
CA MET A 48 3.65 6.62 6.38
C MET A 48 3.35 7.41 5.10
N MET A 49 4.29 7.45 4.15
CA MET A 49 4.08 8.07 2.85
C MET A 49 2.93 7.41 2.08
N PHE A 50 2.89 6.07 2.04
CA PHE A 50 1.80 5.35 1.37
C PHE A 50 0.45 5.51 2.08
N ASP A 51 0.43 5.55 3.41
CA ASP A 51 -0.78 5.79 4.18
C ASP A 51 -1.38 7.18 3.86
N GLN A 52 -0.53 8.21 3.74
CA GLN A 52 -0.95 9.55 3.34
C GLN A 52 -1.54 9.57 1.92
N LEU A 53 -0.84 8.97 0.95
CA LEU A 53 -1.30 8.89 -0.44
C LEU A 53 -2.61 8.09 -0.58
N THR A 54 -2.74 6.99 0.15
CA THR A 54 -3.94 6.14 0.15
C THR A 54 -5.11 6.85 0.82
N THR A 55 -4.87 7.56 1.92
CA THR A 55 -5.89 8.36 2.60
C THR A 55 -6.41 9.46 1.68
N GLU A 56 -5.53 10.16 0.96
CA GLU A 56 -5.95 11.15 -0.03
C GLU A 56 -6.80 10.51 -1.13
N LYS A 57 -6.39 9.35 -1.66
CA LYS A 57 -7.16 8.60 -2.66
C LYS A 57 -8.59 8.34 -2.19
N ILE A 58 -8.75 7.82 -0.97
CA ILE A 58 -10.06 7.52 -0.39
C ILE A 58 -10.92 8.78 -0.27
N MET A 59 -10.35 9.89 0.21
CA MET A 59 -11.08 11.17 0.31
C MET A 59 -11.51 11.69 -1.07
N LEU A 60 -10.67 11.53 -2.09
CA LEU A 60 -10.98 11.93 -3.47
C LEU A 60 -12.09 11.04 -4.07
N GLU A 61 -12.06 9.73 -3.83
CA GLU A 61 -13.12 8.81 -4.25
C GLU A 61 -14.46 9.13 -3.57
N GLU A 62 -14.44 9.46 -2.28
CA GLU A 62 -15.62 9.91 -1.54
C GLU A 62 -16.17 11.22 -2.10
N ALA A 63 -15.29 12.18 -2.40
CA ALA A 63 -15.68 13.43 -3.03
C ALA A 63 -16.29 13.20 -4.42
N LEU A 64 -15.78 12.24 -5.21
CA LEU A 64 -16.33 11.90 -6.52
C LEU A 64 -17.72 11.28 -6.38
N LYS A 65 -17.90 10.35 -5.44
CA LYS A 65 -19.23 9.79 -5.13
C LYS A 65 -20.22 10.87 -4.71
N ALA A 66 -19.78 11.87 -3.94
CA ALA A 66 -20.61 13.00 -3.56
C ALA A 66 -20.96 13.90 -4.76
N LYS A 67 -20.00 14.20 -5.65
CA LYS A 67 -20.23 14.93 -6.92
C LYS A 67 -21.26 14.21 -7.79
N ASP A 68 -21.09 12.92 -8.00
CA ASP A 68 -21.99 12.09 -8.81
C ASP A 68 -23.39 11.96 -8.19
N GLY A 69 -23.47 11.97 -6.86
CA GLY A 69 -24.73 11.98 -6.10
C GLY A 69 -25.41 13.34 -5.98
N GLY A 70 -24.83 14.42 -6.52
CA GLY A 70 -25.35 15.79 -6.40
C GLY A 70 -25.24 16.39 -5.00
N ALA A 71 -24.46 15.78 -4.10
CA ALA A 71 -24.20 16.27 -2.77
C ALA A 71 -23.07 17.33 -2.78
N PRO A 72 -23.08 18.32 -1.87
CA PRO A 72 -21.97 19.23 -1.73
C PRO A 72 -20.70 18.46 -1.34
N PHE A 73 -19.64 18.64 -2.11
CA PHE A 73 -18.33 18.01 -1.86
C PHE A 73 -17.25 19.07 -1.69
N ARG A 74 -16.13 18.67 -1.09
CA ARG A 74 -14.90 19.46 -1.00
C ARG A 74 -13.75 18.66 -1.56
N ILE A 75 -12.89 19.33 -2.33
CA ILE A 75 -11.67 18.71 -2.82
C ILE A 75 -10.68 18.69 -1.64
N PRO A 76 -10.21 17.50 -1.20
CA PRO A 76 -9.22 17.41 -0.13
C PRO A 76 -7.89 18.08 -0.52
N PRO A 77 -7.10 18.55 0.46
CA PRO A 77 -5.78 19.12 0.19
C PRO A 77 -4.82 18.04 -0.34
N GLU A 78 -3.81 18.47 -1.11
CA GLU A 78 -2.80 17.55 -1.67
C GLU A 78 -1.90 17.04 -0.56
N ALA A 79 -1.66 15.73 -0.52
CA ALA A 79 -0.71 15.18 0.43
C ALA A 79 0.69 15.69 0.08
N SER A 80 1.40 16.22 1.09
CA SER A 80 2.82 16.53 0.95
C SER A 80 3.59 15.21 0.89
N ILE A 81 4.01 14.78 -0.30
CA ILE A 81 4.83 13.58 -0.45
C ILE A 81 6.21 13.88 0.13
N ILE A 82 6.52 13.28 1.28
CA ILE A 82 7.84 13.36 1.91
C ILE A 82 8.62 12.12 1.50
N THR A 83 9.71 12.31 0.77
CA THR A 83 10.61 11.20 0.42
C THR A 83 11.17 10.56 1.68
N PRO A 84 11.02 9.22 1.86
CA PRO A 84 11.56 8.53 3.01
C PRO A 84 13.09 8.65 3.10
N SER A 85 13.62 8.63 4.31
CA SER A 85 15.05 8.58 4.57
C SER A 85 15.64 7.22 4.17
N ARG A 86 16.94 7.22 3.83
CA ARG A 86 17.67 6.00 3.46
C ARG A 86 18.25 5.31 4.70
N VAL A 87 18.09 4.00 4.76
CA VAL A 87 18.66 3.13 5.81
C VAL A 87 19.78 2.27 5.24
N LYS A 88 20.73 1.90 6.10
CA LYS A 88 21.92 1.15 5.68
C LYS A 88 21.63 -0.33 5.42
N MET A 89 20.63 -0.93 6.07
CA MET A 89 20.21 -2.32 5.87
C MET A 89 18.72 -2.51 6.16
N GLY A 90 18.10 -3.45 5.46
CA GLY A 90 16.73 -3.90 5.75
C GLY A 90 15.64 -2.90 5.37
N GLY A 91 15.92 -1.94 4.50
CA GLY A 91 14.95 -1.01 3.95
C GLY A 91 14.10 -1.61 2.83
N PHE A 92 13.13 -0.84 2.33
CA PHE A 92 12.46 -1.15 1.07
C PHE A 92 13.32 -0.73 -0.12
N ASN A 93 13.20 -1.45 -1.22
CA ASN A 93 13.86 -1.08 -2.47
C ASN A 93 13.39 0.32 -2.90
N GLU A 94 14.34 1.20 -3.23
CA GLU A 94 14.03 2.58 -3.58
C GLU A 94 13.22 2.68 -4.87
N ASP A 95 13.54 1.85 -5.87
CA ASP A 95 12.87 1.85 -7.17
C ASP A 95 11.42 1.38 -7.01
N ASP A 96 11.18 0.26 -6.30
CA ASP A 96 9.83 -0.25 -6.04
C ASP A 96 8.97 0.78 -5.29
N VAL A 97 9.58 1.50 -4.34
CA VAL A 97 8.88 2.51 -3.53
C VAL A 97 8.56 3.74 -4.37
N ASN A 98 9.51 4.24 -5.16
CA ASN A 98 9.31 5.39 -6.03
C ASN A 98 8.25 5.09 -7.09
N GLU A 99 8.33 3.92 -7.74
CA GLU A 99 7.37 3.50 -8.75
C GLU A 99 5.95 3.43 -8.17
N TYR A 100 5.79 2.84 -6.98
CA TYR A 100 4.48 2.77 -6.34
C TYR A 100 3.96 4.13 -5.87
N ALA A 101 4.84 4.98 -5.33
CA ALA A 101 4.48 6.34 -4.94
C ALA A 101 4.01 7.17 -6.15
N GLU A 102 4.70 7.05 -7.28
CA GLU A 102 4.33 7.71 -8.54
C GLU A 102 3.00 7.21 -9.07
N GLN A 103 2.75 5.89 -9.04
CA GLN A 103 1.46 5.31 -9.42
C GLN A 103 0.31 5.86 -8.56
N LEU A 104 0.46 5.85 -7.23
CA LEU A 104 -0.54 6.39 -6.31
C LEU A 104 -0.77 7.90 -6.52
N ALA A 105 0.30 8.67 -6.71
CA ALA A 105 0.20 10.09 -6.98
C ALA A 105 -0.50 10.38 -8.32
N ALA A 106 -0.21 9.61 -9.37
CA ALA A 106 -0.88 9.73 -10.66
C ALA A 106 -2.37 9.39 -10.57
N GLU A 107 -2.73 8.36 -9.81
CA GLU A 107 -4.13 8.02 -9.52
C GLU A 107 -4.83 9.17 -8.78
N ASN A 108 -4.23 9.71 -7.72
CA ASN A 108 -4.78 10.85 -6.99
C ASN A 108 -4.96 12.08 -7.89
N ALA A 109 -3.98 12.39 -8.74
CA ALA A 109 -4.07 13.47 -9.71
C ALA A 109 -5.22 13.25 -10.71
N SER A 110 -5.42 12.01 -11.16
CA SER A 110 -6.53 11.67 -12.06
C SER A 110 -7.90 11.83 -11.39
N LEU A 111 -8.03 11.44 -10.12
CA LEU A 111 -9.27 11.61 -9.34
C LEU A 111 -9.56 13.09 -9.08
N ARG A 112 -8.53 13.88 -8.75
CA ARG A 112 -8.63 15.34 -8.64
C ARG A 112 -9.10 15.99 -9.93
N ALA A 113 -8.52 15.61 -11.07
CA ALA A 113 -8.88 16.17 -12.37
C ALA A 113 -10.35 15.91 -12.73
N ARG A 114 -10.93 14.81 -12.23
CA ARG A 114 -12.36 14.50 -12.41
C ARG A 114 -13.28 15.30 -11.47
N LEU A 115 -12.75 15.84 -10.37
CA LEU A 115 -13.51 16.64 -9.41
C LEU A 115 -13.62 18.11 -9.83
N ILE A 116 -12.62 18.62 -10.52
CA ILE A 116 -12.62 19.92 -11.21
C ILE A 116 -13.62 19.88 -12.40
#